data_AF-A0A968ST60-F1
#
_entry.id   AF-A0A968ST60-F1
#
_cell.length_a   1.000
_cell.length_b   1.000
_cell.length_c   1.000
_cell.angle_alpha   90.00
_cell.angle_beta   90.00
_cell.angle_gamma   90.00
#
_symmetry.space_group_name_H-M   'P 1'
#
loop_
_entity.id
_entity.type
_entity.pdbx_description
1 polymer ?
#
loop_
_entity_poly.entity_id
_entity_poly.type
_entity_poly.pdbx_seq_one_letter_code
_entity_poly.pdbx_strand_id
1 'polypeptide(L)'
;MLQTLMRAQEPDELVFVGLPQAVGVDLDDAQDPGVAREFATSRRWRERERLVLALQEIQLCYERLLEECRGLLFSALGIGSEIGQLREDLRVRARYLVGRVLEPGLRRFVLAAVEESKPDAEWLESVVMVVADKPAESWSDEDVTAFEVRLSDVARRFKNVEAVQSEMRARDPQSGFEARRITVTRPDGQETDEVVWTDERSRRLIQTEVERVLKILSCHRAA
;
A
#
# COMPACT_ATOMS: atom_id res chain seq x y z
N MET A 1 25.12 8.52 -4.82
CA MET A 1 24.50 9.86 -4.90
C MET A 1 23.67 10.23 -3.66
N LEU A 2 22.63 9.47 -3.29
CA LEU A 2 21.79 9.78 -2.11
C LEU A 2 22.58 9.88 -0.80
N GLN A 3 23.52 8.95 -0.53
CA GLN A 3 24.40 9.04 0.63
C GLN A 3 25.32 10.28 0.61
N THR A 4 25.71 10.75 -0.58
CA THR A 4 26.54 11.95 -0.75
C THR A 4 25.73 13.22 -0.44
N LEU A 5 24.48 13.28 -0.90
CA LEU A 5 23.54 14.35 -0.58
C LEU A 5 23.26 14.42 0.93
N MET A 6 23.11 13.27 1.60
CA MET A 6 22.82 13.22 3.04
C MET A 6 24.02 13.54 3.95
N ARG A 7 25.25 13.41 3.44
CA ARG A 7 26.49 13.60 4.22
C ARG A 7 27.18 14.93 3.98
N ALA A 8 26.81 15.65 2.93
CA ALA A 8 27.45 16.91 2.58
C ALA A 8 27.15 17.99 3.62
N GLN A 9 28.23 18.52 4.22
CA GLN A 9 28.16 19.66 5.14
C GLN A 9 28.33 20.99 4.41
N GLU A 10 29.00 21.01 3.26
CA GLU A 10 29.25 22.21 2.47
C GLU A 10 28.70 22.07 1.04
N PRO A 11 27.90 23.05 0.55
CA PRO A 11 27.26 22.97 -0.76
C PRO A 11 28.27 23.01 -1.92
N ASP A 12 29.38 23.73 -1.78
CA ASP A 12 30.41 23.81 -2.83
C ASP A 12 31.14 22.48 -2.99
N GLU A 13 31.54 21.84 -1.88
CA GLU A 13 32.19 20.53 -1.91
C GLU A 13 31.25 19.45 -2.46
N LEU A 14 29.96 19.50 -2.11
CA LEU A 14 28.94 18.62 -2.69
C LEU A 14 28.81 18.81 -4.20
N VAL A 15 28.69 20.06 -4.67
CA VAL A 15 28.43 20.36 -6.09
C VAL A 15 29.64 20.05 -6.96
N PHE A 16 30.84 20.40 -6.50
CA PHE A 16 32.04 20.33 -7.33
C PHE A 16 32.89 19.08 -7.11
N VAL A 17 32.68 18.32 -6.04
CA VAL A 17 33.48 17.11 -5.74
C VAL A 17 32.58 15.91 -5.47
N GLY A 18 31.66 16.03 -4.51
CA GLY A 18 30.83 14.92 -4.05
C GLY A 18 29.91 14.35 -5.14
N LEU A 19 29.14 15.20 -5.82
CA LEU A 19 28.20 14.79 -6.85
C LEU A 19 28.90 14.20 -8.08
N PRO A 20 29.95 14.83 -8.66
CA PRO A 20 30.73 14.25 -9.77
C PRO A 20 31.27 12.84 -9.47
N GLN A 21 31.89 12.64 -8.30
CA GLN A 21 32.40 11.33 -7.88
C GLN A 21 31.27 10.32 -7.70
N ALA A 22 30.15 10.74 -7.11
CA ALA A 22 29.00 9.87 -6.86
C ALA A 22 28.27 9.42 -8.15
N VAL A 23 28.44 10.13 -9.26
CA VAL A 23 27.97 9.73 -10.60
C VAL A 23 29.06 9.07 -11.46
N GLY A 24 30.19 8.70 -10.84
CA GLY A 24 31.27 7.93 -11.46
C GLY A 24 32.13 8.76 -12.41
N VAL A 25 32.44 10.01 -12.05
CA VAL A 25 33.32 10.89 -12.82
C VAL A 25 34.52 11.29 -11.97
N ASP A 26 35.72 10.89 -12.40
CA ASP A 26 36.98 11.34 -11.83
C ASP A 26 37.39 12.68 -12.43
N LEU A 27 37.58 13.67 -11.55
CA LEU A 27 37.91 15.05 -11.90
C LEU A 27 39.43 15.29 -12.07
N ASP A 28 40.26 14.31 -11.71
CA ASP A 28 41.73 14.46 -11.64
C ASP A 28 42.46 14.25 -12.99
N ASP A 29 41.78 13.78 -14.04
CA ASP A 29 42.38 13.44 -15.34
C ASP A 29 42.57 14.63 -16.30
N ALA A 30 42.92 15.80 -15.79
CA ALA A 30 43.18 17.02 -16.58
C ALA A 30 44.69 17.32 -16.71
N GLN A 31 45.49 16.37 -17.20
CA GLN A 31 46.94 16.57 -17.35
C GLN A 31 47.43 16.98 -18.75
N ASP A 32 46.57 17.08 -19.78
CA ASP A 32 47.00 17.50 -21.13
C ASP A 32 46.25 18.75 -21.66
N PRO A 33 46.89 19.94 -21.69
CA PRO A 33 46.23 21.22 -21.97
C PRO A 33 45.73 21.41 -23.42
N GLY A 34 46.20 20.62 -24.39
CA GLY A 34 45.82 20.75 -25.81
C GLY A 34 44.55 19.99 -26.20
N VAL A 35 44.35 18.81 -25.60
CA VAL A 35 43.18 17.92 -25.82
C VAL A 35 42.10 18.18 -24.74
N ALA A 36 42.48 18.85 -23.64
CA ALA A 36 41.61 19.13 -22.50
C ALA A 36 40.34 19.92 -22.84
N ARG A 37 40.32 20.89 -23.76
CA ARG A 37 39.12 21.74 -23.91
C ARG A 37 37.92 21.00 -24.51
N GLU A 38 38.10 20.26 -25.60
CA GLU A 38 37.00 19.57 -26.28
C GLU A 38 36.52 18.34 -25.49
N PHE A 39 37.47 17.60 -24.89
CA PHE A 39 37.17 16.49 -24.00
C PHE A 39 36.61 16.93 -22.65
N ALA A 40 37.05 18.05 -22.06
CA ALA A 40 36.45 18.59 -20.84
C ALA A 40 35.04 19.14 -21.09
N THR A 41 34.77 19.73 -22.27
CA THR A 41 33.42 20.18 -22.62
C THR A 41 32.47 18.98 -22.77
N SER A 42 32.94 17.91 -23.40
CA SER A 42 32.19 16.65 -23.56
C SER A 42 31.98 15.91 -22.22
N ARG A 43 32.96 15.95 -21.29
CA ARG A 43 32.84 15.37 -19.94
C ARG A 43 31.88 16.16 -19.05
N ARG A 44 31.99 17.49 -19.02
CA ARG A 44 31.07 18.39 -18.30
C ARG A 44 29.62 18.26 -18.77
N TRP A 45 29.41 18.05 -20.06
CA TRP A 45 28.07 17.79 -20.60
C TRP A 45 27.50 16.46 -20.09
N ARG A 46 28.31 15.40 -20.09
CA ARG A 46 27.92 14.07 -19.56
C ARG A 46 27.65 14.08 -18.06
N GLU A 47 28.42 14.84 -17.28
CA GLU A 47 28.16 15.09 -15.85
C GLU A 47 26.81 15.75 -15.64
N ARG A 48 26.55 16.86 -16.36
CA ARG A 48 25.28 17.58 -16.30
C ARG A 48 24.11 16.65 -16.65
N GLU A 49 24.24 15.85 -17.70
CA GLU A 49 23.20 14.92 -18.13
C GLU A 49 22.91 13.84 -17.07
N ARG A 50 23.94 13.21 -16.50
CA ARG A 50 23.78 12.24 -15.41
C ARG A 50 23.16 12.85 -14.16
N LEU A 51 23.56 14.08 -13.82
CA LEU A 51 23.02 14.79 -12.67
C LEU A 51 21.54 15.15 -12.87
N VAL A 52 21.19 15.62 -14.07
CA VAL A 52 19.81 15.94 -14.43
C VAL A 52 18.94 14.67 -14.38
N LEU A 53 19.43 13.56 -14.93
CA LEU A 53 18.71 12.29 -14.90
C LEU A 53 18.49 11.80 -13.46
N ALA A 54 19.52 11.84 -12.62
CA ALA A 54 19.39 11.39 -11.24
C ALA A 54 18.51 12.33 -10.38
N LEU A 55 18.52 13.64 -10.64
CA LEU A 55 17.59 14.59 -10.03
C LEU A 55 16.15 14.33 -10.47
N GLN A 56 15.93 14.08 -11.76
CA GLN A 56 14.61 13.70 -12.29
C GLN A 56 14.12 12.38 -11.69
N GLU A 57 15.01 11.40 -11.54
CA GLU A 57 14.69 10.11 -10.91
C GLU A 57 14.26 10.30 -9.44
N ILE A 58 14.99 11.10 -8.67
CA ILE A 58 14.63 11.42 -7.28
C ILE A 58 13.29 12.16 -7.23
N GLN A 59 13.08 13.13 -8.13
CA GLN A 59 11.83 13.92 -8.20
C GLN A 59 10.62 13.04 -8.50
N LEU A 60 10.77 12.03 -9.36
CA LEU A 60 9.67 11.17 -9.79
C LEU A 60 9.49 9.91 -8.92
N CYS A 61 10.45 9.61 -8.04
CA CYS A 61 10.41 8.40 -7.22
C CYS A 61 9.15 8.31 -6.36
N TYR A 62 8.77 9.43 -5.73
CA TYR A 62 7.59 9.48 -4.87
C TYR A 62 6.28 9.29 -5.66
N GLU A 63 6.13 9.99 -6.78
CA GLU A 63 4.95 9.84 -7.65
C GLU A 63 4.83 8.40 -8.19
N ARG A 64 5.96 7.79 -8.58
CA ARG A 64 6.01 6.39 -9.01
C ARG A 64 5.61 5.43 -7.90
N LEU A 65 6.09 5.62 -6.67
CA LEU A 65 5.72 4.80 -5.52
C LEU A 65 4.20 4.84 -5.28
N LEU A 66 3.60 6.03 -5.35
CA LEU A 66 2.16 6.17 -5.17
C LEU A 66 1.37 5.49 -6.30
N GLU A 67 1.81 5.61 -7.55
CA GLU A 67 1.17 4.92 -8.68
C GLU A 67 1.32 3.39 -8.60
N GLU A 68 2.46 2.87 -8.13
CA GLU A 68 2.63 1.45 -7.83
C GLU A 68 1.65 1.00 -6.72
N CYS A 69 1.51 1.79 -5.65
CA CYS A 69 0.53 1.55 -4.59
C CYS A 69 -0.91 1.59 -5.12
N ARG A 70 -1.24 2.48 -6.05
CA ARG A 70 -2.55 2.56 -6.73
C ARG A 70 -2.84 1.25 -7.46
N GLY A 71 -1.87 0.74 -8.23
CA GLY A 71 -1.98 -0.54 -8.94
C GLY A 71 -2.19 -1.72 -7.99
N LEU A 72 -1.44 -1.76 -6.88
CA LEU A 72 -1.59 -2.78 -5.85
C LEU A 72 -2.98 -2.72 -5.19
N LEU A 73 -3.46 -1.53 -4.80
CA LEU A 73 -4.80 -1.32 -4.23
C LEU A 73 -5.89 -1.83 -5.18
N PHE A 74 -5.81 -1.43 -6.44
CA PHE A 74 -6.75 -1.81 -7.49
C PHE A 74 -6.82 -3.33 -7.65
N SER A 75 -5.66 -4.00 -7.74
CA SER A 75 -5.55 -5.45 -7.84
C SER A 75 -6.08 -6.16 -6.59
N ALA A 76 -5.61 -5.77 -5.41
CA ALA A 76 -5.96 -6.42 -4.14
C ALA A 76 -7.46 -6.30 -3.82
N LEU A 77 -8.09 -5.17 -4.14
CA LEU A 77 -9.53 -4.95 -3.93
C LEU A 77 -10.41 -5.62 -4.98
N GLY A 78 -9.81 -6.19 -6.04
CA GLY A 78 -10.51 -6.91 -7.11
C GLY A 78 -11.52 -6.01 -7.82
N ILE A 79 -11.15 -4.77 -8.11
CA ILE A 79 -12.02 -3.81 -8.76
C ILE A 79 -12.07 -4.18 -10.25
N GLY A 80 -13.27 -4.44 -10.77
CA GLY A 80 -13.48 -4.89 -12.16
C GLY A 80 -13.56 -3.75 -13.19
N SER A 81 -13.42 -2.50 -12.75
CA SER A 81 -13.43 -1.31 -13.60
C SER A 81 -12.01 -0.93 -14.04
N GLU A 82 -11.83 0.26 -14.62
CA GLU A 82 -10.50 0.77 -14.96
C GLU A 82 -9.78 1.33 -13.73
N ILE A 83 -8.44 1.28 -13.70
CA ILE A 83 -7.64 1.75 -12.56
C ILE A 83 -7.91 3.22 -12.19
N GLY A 84 -8.25 4.07 -13.17
CA GLY A 84 -8.63 5.47 -12.94
C GLY A 84 -9.94 5.65 -12.15
N GLN A 85 -10.76 4.59 -12.04
CA GLN A 85 -12.01 4.59 -11.28
C GLN A 85 -11.85 4.03 -9.86
N LEU A 86 -10.62 3.61 -9.47
CA LEU A 86 -10.31 3.07 -8.14
C LEU A 86 -10.96 3.88 -7.01
N ARG A 87 -10.80 5.21 -7.02
CA ARG A 87 -11.35 6.09 -5.98
C ARG A 87 -12.86 6.01 -5.90
N GLU A 88 -13.53 6.14 -7.04
CA GLU A 88 -15.00 6.16 -7.08
C GLU A 88 -15.58 4.82 -6.65
N ASP A 89 -15.03 3.72 -7.16
CA ASP A 89 -15.48 2.38 -6.84
C ASP A 89 -15.25 2.04 -5.37
N LEU A 90 -14.05 2.33 -4.87
CA LEU A 90 -13.73 2.12 -3.47
C LEU A 90 -14.62 2.98 -2.57
N ARG A 91 -14.92 4.23 -2.96
CA ARG A 91 -15.83 5.11 -2.24
C ARG A 91 -17.25 4.54 -2.17
N VAL A 92 -17.82 4.12 -3.31
CA VAL A 92 -19.17 3.53 -3.36
C VAL A 92 -19.25 2.31 -2.46
N ARG A 93 -18.27 1.40 -2.56
CA ARG A 93 -18.19 0.19 -1.73
C ARG A 93 -18.02 0.50 -0.24
N ALA A 94 -17.12 1.43 0.10
CA ALA A 94 -16.81 1.78 1.49
C ALA A 94 -17.92 2.59 2.19
N ARG A 95 -18.65 3.45 1.48
CA ARG A 95 -19.79 4.24 2.02
C ARG A 95 -20.80 3.37 2.75
N TYR A 96 -21.00 2.16 2.24
CA TYR A 96 -21.91 1.18 2.79
C TYR A 96 -21.45 0.53 4.11
N LEU A 97 -20.16 0.66 4.43
CA LEU A 97 -19.53 0.11 5.62
C LEU A 97 -19.34 1.16 6.72
N VAL A 98 -19.51 2.45 6.41
CA VAL A 98 -19.38 3.55 7.37
C VAL A 98 -20.34 3.33 8.54
N GLY A 99 -19.82 3.38 9.76
CA GLY A 99 -20.57 3.15 11.00
C GLY A 99 -20.92 1.69 11.31
N ARG A 100 -20.56 0.74 10.44
CA ARG A 100 -20.83 -0.71 10.62
C ARG A 100 -19.57 -1.53 10.95
N VAL A 101 -18.39 -0.94 10.77
CA VAL A 101 -17.10 -1.58 11.07
C VAL A 101 -16.65 -1.22 12.49
N LEU A 102 -16.45 -2.24 13.32
CA LEU A 102 -15.96 -2.09 14.70
C LEU A 102 -14.44 -2.16 14.81
N GLU A 103 -13.78 -2.91 13.92
CA GLU A 103 -12.32 -3.08 13.93
C GLU A 103 -11.63 -1.74 13.58
N PRO A 104 -10.77 -1.19 14.47
CA PRO A 104 -10.25 0.17 14.31
C PRO A 104 -9.44 0.41 13.03
N GLY A 105 -8.63 -0.55 12.60
CA GLY A 105 -7.83 -0.47 11.37
C GLY A 105 -8.70 -0.39 10.12
N LEU A 106 -9.61 -1.35 9.96
CA LEU A 106 -10.55 -1.36 8.84
C LEU A 106 -11.49 -0.14 8.87
N ARG A 107 -11.88 0.33 10.06
CA ARG A 107 -12.67 1.56 10.18
C ARG A 107 -11.90 2.78 9.66
N ARG A 108 -10.62 2.93 10.01
CA ARG A 108 -9.75 3.99 9.47
C ARG A 108 -9.66 3.89 7.95
N PHE A 109 -9.49 2.68 7.41
CA PHE A 109 -9.44 2.45 5.97
C PHE A 109 -10.74 2.86 5.27
N VAL A 110 -11.90 2.45 5.80
CA VAL A 110 -13.22 2.82 5.27
C VAL A 110 -13.42 4.34 5.30
N LEU A 111 -13.00 5.03 6.37
CA LEU A 111 -13.11 6.48 6.46
C LEU A 111 -12.19 7.19 5.46
N ALA A 112 -10.95 6.72 5.28
CA ALA A 112 -10.05 7.26 4.28
C ALA A 112 -10.58 7.04 2.85
N ALA A 113 -11.16 5.87 2.58
CA ALA A 113 -11.76 5.54 1.29
C ALA A 113 -12.92 6.46 0.90
N VAL A 114 -13.75 6.91 1.85
CA VAL A 114 -14.91 7.77 1.57
C VAL A 114 -14.59 9.27 1.64
N GLU A 115 -13.34 9.66 1.83
CA GLU A 115 -12.94 11.06 1.93
C GLU A 115 -13.05 11.78 0.57
N GLU A 116 -13.76 12.90 0.57
CA GLU A 116 -14.10 13.67 -0.64
C GLU A 116 -13.45 15.05 -0.67
N SER A 117 -13.05 15.58 0.48
CA SER A 117 -12.48 16.94 0.57
C SER A 117 -11.08 17.04 -0.04
N LYS A 118 -10.38 15.91 -0.19
CA LYS A 118 -9.00 15.86 -0.67
C LYS A 118 -8.89 15.70 -2.19
N PRO A 119 -7.90 16.34 -2.83
CA PRO A 119 -7.44 15.99 -4.18
C PRO A 119 -7.10 14.51 -4.30
N ASP A 120 -7.06 13.97 -5.53
CA ASP A 120 -6.86 12.52 -5.75
C ASP A 120 -5.51 12.01 -5.23
N ALA A 121 -4.43 12.76 -5.43
CA ALA A 121 -3.10 12.41 -4.93
C ALA A 121 -3.08 12.35 -3.38
N GLU A 122 -3.54 13.41 -2.71
CA GLU A 122 -3.62 13.45 -1.24
C GLU A 122 -4.57 12.40 -0.66
N TRP A 123 -5.65 12.08 -1.38
CA TRP A 123 -6.54 10.98 -1.03
C TRP A 123 -5.81 9.65 -1.08
N LEU A 124 -5.09 9.37 -2.17
CA LEU A 124 -4.34 8.14 -2.35
C LEU A 124 -3.27 7.99 -1.27
N GLU A 125 -2.51 9.05 -1.00
CA GLU A 125 -1.52 9.09 0.09
C GLU A 125 -2.16 8.77 1.44
N SER A 126 -3.35 9.33 1.71
CA SER A 126 -4.07 9.06 2.96
C SER A 126 -4.50 7.60 3.08
N VAL A 127 -4.96 7.00 1.98
CA VAL A 127 -5.33 5.57 1.94
C VAL A 127 -4.09 4.70 2.16
N VAL A 128 -3.00 4.99 1.45
CA VAL A 128 -1.72 4.28 1.56
C VAL A 128 -1.16 4.38 2.98
N MET A 129 -1.17 5.58 3.56
CA MET A 129 -0.75 5.82 4.94
C MET A 129 -1.55 5.00 5.94
N VAL A 130 -2.86 4.89 5.75
CA VAL A 130 -3.73 4.11 6.66
C VAL A 130 -3.44 2.61 6.56
N VAL A 131 -3.19 2.09 5.35
CA VAL A 131 -2.83 0.68 5.15
C VAL A 131 -1.45 0.36 5.72
N ALA A 132 -0.47 1.24 5.50
CA ALA A 132 0.88 1.08 6.02
C ALA A 132 1.03 1.48 7.49
N ASP A 133 0.05 2.16 8.08
CA ASP A 133 0.15 2.82 9.40
C ASP A 133 1.40 3.73 9.49
N LYS A 134 1.82 4.31 8.35
CA LYS A 134 3.05 5.10 8.19
C LYS A 134 3.00 5.92 6.88
N PRO A 135 3.37 7.22 6.87
CA PRO A 135 3.34 8.04 5.66
C PRO A 135 4.40 7.55 4.64
N ALA A 136 4.01 7.51 3.36
CA ALA A 136 4.82 6.99 2.25
C ALA A 136 6.18 7.70 2.11
N GLU A 137 6.24 8.99 2.41
CA GLU A 137 7.48 9.80 2.39
C GLU A 137 8.57 9.26 3.33
N SER A 138 8.20 8.50 4.36
CA SER A 138 9.13 7.98 5.37
C SER A 138 9.47 6.50 5.19
N TRP A 139 9.06 5.90 4.08
CA TRP A 139 9.25 4.48 3.81
C TRP A 139 10.70 4.14 3.46
N SER A 140 11.15 3.01 3.97
CA SER A 140 12.28 2.26 3.44
C SER A 140 11.81 1.19 2.46
N ASP A 141 12.74 0.52 1.77
CA ASP A 141 12.42 -0.61 0.88
C ASP A 141 11.71 -1.77 1.64
N GLU A 142 12.01 -1.92 2.93
CA GLU A 142 11.32 -2.88 3.80
C GLU A 142 9.85 -2.51 4.01
N ASP A 143 9.54 -1.22 4.14
CA ASP A 143 8.17 -0.74 4.28
C ASP A 143 7.36 -0.97 2.99
N VAL A 144 7.98 -0.77 1.82
CA VAL A 144 7.36 -1.07 0.51
C VAL A 144 6.96 -2.55 0.44
N THR A 145 7.85 -3.46 0.85
CA THR A 145 7.56 -4.90 0.87
C THR A 145 6.48 -5.24 1.90
N ALA A 146 6.53 -4.61 3.08
CA ALA A 146 5.54 -4.83 4.13
C ALA A 146 4.15 -4.30 3.75
N PHE A 147 4.07 -3.27 2.90
CA PHE A 147 2.82 -2.69 2.45
C PHE A 147 1.94 -3.71 1.72
N GLU A 148 2.50 -4.52 0.81
CA GLU A 148 1.73 -5.52 0.05
C GLU A 148 1.04 -6.54 0.96
N VAL A 149 1.75 -6.99 2.00
CA VAL A 149 1.23 -7.95 2.99
C VAL A 149 0.09 -7.32 3.79
N ARG A 150 0.29 -6.08 4.26
CA ARG A 150 -0.74 -5.33 5.01
C ARG A 150 -1.97 -5.06 4.14
N LEU A 151 -1.74 -4.64 2.90
CA LEU A 151 -2.79 -4.39 1.92
C LEU A 151 -3.61 -5.65 1.65
N SER A 152 -2.96 -6.79 1.48
CA SER A 152 -3.65 -8.07 1.26
C SER A 152 -4.58 -8.42 2.42
N ASP A 153 -4.14 -8.22 3.67
CA ASP A 153 -4.99 -8.47 4.84
C ASP A 153 -6.15 -7.46 4.95
N VAL A 154 -5.89 -6.17 4.74
CA VAL A 154 -6.94 -5.13 4.73
C VAL A 154 -7.97 -5.41 3.64
N ALA A 155 -7.54 -5.72 2.42
CA ALA A 155 -8.42 -6.01 1.29
C ALA A 155 -9.29 -7.24 1.55
N ARG A 156 -8.71 -8.31 2.11
CA ARG A 156 -9.44 -9.51 2.52
C ARG A 156 -10.50 -9.19 3.57
N ARG A 157 -10.13 -8.46 4.64
CA ARG A 157 -11.08 -8.05 5.70
C ARG A 157 -12.19 -7.17 5.14
N PHE A 158 -11.85 -6.21 4.27
CA PHE A 158 -12.82 -5.34 3.61
C PHE A 158 -13.84 -6.15 2.80
N LYS A 159 -13.36 -7.04 1.91
CA LYS A 159 -14.22 -7.92 1.09
C LYS A 159 -15.12 -8.82 1.94
N ASN A 160 -14.60 -9.34 3.06
CA ASN A 160 -15.38 -10.17 3.97
C ASN A 160 -16.54 -9.39 4.62
N VAL A 161 -16.27 -8.17 5.10
CA VAL A 161 -17.31 -7.33 5.69
C VAL A 161 -18.30 -6.87 4.63
N GLU A 162 -17.83 -6.52 3.43
CA GLU A 162 -18.68 -6.15 2.30
C GLU A 162 -19.66 -7.27 1.92
N ALA A 163 -19.18 -8.52 1.82
CA ALA A 163 -20.01 -9.68 1.53
C ALA A 163 -21.09 -9.92 2.61
N VAL A 164 -20.72 -9.78 3.89
CA VAL A 164 -21.69 -9.87 4.99
C VAL A 164 -22.76 -8.78 4.87
N GLN A 165 -22.36 -7.55 4.55
CA GLN A 165 -23.27 -6.42 4.45
C GLN A 165 -24.17 -6.45 3.19
N SER A 166 -23.68 -6.99 2.07
CA SER A 166 -24.50 -7.15 0.87
C SER A 166 -25.63 -8.15 1.09
N GLU A 167 -25.35 -9.26 1.78
CA GLU A 167 -26.37 -10.24 2.14
C GLU A 167 -27.38 -9.71 3.16
N MET A 168 -26.92 -8.97 4.20
CA MET A 168 -27.81 -8.28 5.15
C MET A 168 -28.84 -7.37 4.48
N ARG A 169 -28.55 -6.83 3.30
CA ARG A 169 -29.48 -5.96 2.55
C ARG A 169 -30.44 -6.72 1.66
N ALA A 170 -30.07 -7.91 1.21
CA ALA A 170 -30.95 -8.78 0.43
C ALA A 170 -32.12 -9.31 1.27
N ARG A 171 -32.11 -9.11 2.59
CA ARG A 171 -33.18 -9.48 3.52
C ARG A 171 -33.59 -8.33 4.43
N ASP A 172 -34.79 -8.44 5.01
CA ASP A 172 -35.39 -7.43 5.88
C ASP A 172 -34.54 -7.17 7.14
N PRO A 173 -34.09 -5.90 7.37
CA PRO A 173 -33.35 -5.48 8.56
C PRO A 173 -34.06 -5.75 9.89
N GLN A 174 -35.37 -5.98 9.88
CA GLN A 174 -36.18 -6.17 11.09
C GLN A 174 -36.12 -7.58 11.69
N SER A 175 -35.44 -8.53 11.04
CA SER A 175 -35.53 -9.95 11.43
C SER A 175 -34.69 -10.35 12.66
N GLY A 176 -33.80 -9.50 13.17
CA GLY A 176 -33.00 -9.80 14.37
C GLY A 176 -31.90 -10.86 14.19
N PHE A 177 -31.59 -11.22 12.94
CA PHE A 177 -30.51 -12.14 12.58
C PHE A 177 -29.24 -11.37 12.16
N GLU A 178 -28.07 -11.87 12.54
CA GLU A 178 -26.75 -11.42 12.06
C GLU A 178 -26.20 -12.40 11.02
N ALA A 179 -25.70 -11.87 9.90
CA ALA A 179 -24.97 -12.65 8.91
C ALA A 179 -23.49 -12.82 9.34
N ARG A 180 -22.95 -14.03 9.17
CA ARG A 180 -21.53 -14.34 9.35
C ARG A 180 -21.03 -15.14 8.16
N ARG A 181 -19.90 -14.75 7.58
CA ARG A 181 -19.21 -15.53 6.55
C ARG A 181 -18.27 -16.56 7.17
N ILE A 182 -18.33 -17.79 6.69
CA ILE A 182 -17.45 -18.89 7.08
C ILE A 182 -16.74 -19.39 5.83
N THR A 183 -15.41 -19.38 5.87
CA THR A 183 -14.55 -19.93 4.82
C THR A 183 -13.84 -21.16 5.36
N VAL A 184 -13.96 -22.28 4.66
CA VAL A 184 -13.24 -23.52 4.98
C VAL A 184 -12.36 -23.90 3.80
N THR A 185 -11.05 -23.76 3.99
CA THR A 185 -10.04 -24.18 3.02
C THR A 185 -9.66 -25.65 3.28
N ARG A 186 -9.82 -26.50 2.28
CA ARG A 186 -9.50 -27.93 2.33
C ARG A 186 -8.03 -28.19 1.98
N PRO A 187 -7.46 -29.36 2.32
CA PRO A 187 -6.06 -29.69 2.01
C PRO A 187 -5.73 -29.71 0.51
N ASP A 188 -6.73 -29.90 -0.35
CA ASP A 188 -6.61 -29.85 -1.81
C ASP A 188 -6.61 -28.40 -2.36
N GLY A 189 -6.70 -27.40 -1.47
CA GLY A 189 -6.75 -25.99 -1.81
C GLY A 189 -8.14 -25.48 -2.22
N GLN A 190 -9.16 -26.34 -2.22
CA GLN A 190 -10.53 -25.88 -2.49
C GLN A 190 -11.08 -25.11 -1.28
N GLU A 191 -11.66 -23.95 -1.54
CA GLU A 191 -12.35 -23.14 -0.54
C GLU A 191 -13.86 -23.33 -0.67
N THR A 192 -14.52 -23.61 0.45
CA THR A 192 -15.99 -23.53 0.57
C THR A 192 -16.31 -22.27 1.36
N ASP A 193 -17.04 -21.35 0.72
CA ASP A 193 -17.48 -20.08 1.28
C ASP A 193 -18.99 -20.07 1.47
N GLU A 194 -19.46 -19.92 2.70
CA GLU A 194 -20.88 -19.86 3.02
C GLU A 194 -21.17 -18.71 3.99
N VAL A 195 -22.26 -17.98 3.77
CA VAL A 195 -22.76 -16.98 4.70
C VAL A 195 -23.95 -17.56 5.47
N VAL A 196 -23.80 -17.57 6.79
CA VAL A 196 -24.76 -18.19 7.71
C VAL A 196 -25.45 -17.10 8.52
N TRP A 197 -26.76 -17.24 8.68
CA TRP A 197 -27.60 -16.35 9.47
C TRP A 197 -27.74 -16.88 10.88
N THR A 198 -27.49 -16.01 11.85
CA THR A 198 -27.47 -16.38 13.26
C THR A 198 -28.41 -15.49 14.05
N ASP A 199 -29.38 -16.08 14.74
CA ASP A 199 -30.13 -15.36 15.78
C ASP A 199 -29.27 -15.21 17.05
N GLU A 200 -29.75 -14.45 18.03
CA GLU A 200 -29.04 -14.22 19.31
C GLU A 200 -28.69 -15.53 20.05
N ARG A 201 -29.51 -16.58 19.91
CA ARG A 201 -29.28 -17.87 20.58
C ARG A 201 -28.20 -18.68 19.88
N SER A 202 -28.24 -18.72 18.56
CA SER A 202 -27.30 -19.40 17.67
C SER A 202 -25.94 -18.69 17.66
N ARG A 203 -25.92 -17.37 17.80
CA ARG A 203 -24.70 -16.57 17.92
C ARG A 203 -23.81 -17.04 19.06
N ARG A 204 -24.37 -17.23 20.26
CA ARG A 204 -23.61 -17.68 21.45
C ARG A 204 -23.08 -19.09 21.28
N LEU A 205 -23.89 -19.99 20.72
CA LEU A 205 -23.49 -21.36 20.41
C LEU A 205 -22.35 -21.39 19.40
N ILE A 206 -22.48 -20.68 18.27
CA ILE A 206 -21.45 -20.63 17.22
C ILE A 206 -20.17 -19.99 17.75
N GLN A 207 -20.26 -18.89 18.52
CA GLN A 207 -19.09 -18.28 19.16
C GLN A 207 -18.35 -19.29 20.05
N THR A 208 -19.08 -20.03 20.88
CA THR A 208 -18.52 -21.05 21.77
C THR A 208 -17.83 -22.18 20.98
N GLU A 209 -18.47 -22.68 19.92
CA GLU A 209 -17.91 -23.76 19.11
C GLU A 209 -16.72 -23.29 18.26
N VAL A 210 -16.74 -22.06 17.73
CA VAL A 210 -15.58 -21.47 17.04
C VAL A 210 -14.40 -21.36 17.99
N GLU A 211 -14.60 -20.86 19.21
CA GLU A 211 -13.55 -20.80 20.24
C GLU A 211 -13.01 -22.20 20.58
N ARG A 212 -13.90 -23.20 20.66
CA ARG A 212 -13.52 -24.60 20.91
C ARG A 212 -12.67 -25.17 19.77
N VAL A 213 -13.07 -24.93 18.53
CA VAL A 213 -12.33 -25.34 17.32
C VAL A 213 -10.98 -24.64 17.28
N LEU A 214 -10.92 -23.32 17.47
CA LEU A 214 -9.66 -22.57 17.53
C LEU A 214 -8.71 -23.11 18.61
N LYS A 215 -9.25 -23.51 19.77
CA LYS A 215 -8.48 -24.10 20.86
C LYS A 215 -7.89 -25.47 20.48
N ILE A 216 -8.69 -26.35 19.88
CA ILE A 216 -8.22 -27.66 19.37
C ILE A 216 -7.12 -27.45 18.32
N LEU A 217 -7.34 -26.54 17.37
CA LEU A 217 -6.36 -26.22 16.32
C LEU A 217 -5.06 -25.63 16.89
N SER A 218 -5.13 -24.84 17.96
CA SER A 218 -3.94 -24.29 18.63
C SER A 218 -3.10 -25.37 19.33
N CYS A 219 -3.74 -26.40 19.91
CA CYS A 219 -3.03 -27.52 20.53
C CYS A 219 -2.29 -28.39 19.51
N HIS A 220 -2.81 -28.53 18.29
CA HIS A 220 -2.18 -29.31 17.22
C HIS A 220 -1.09 -28.57 16.43
N ARG A 221 -0.98 -27.23 16.55
CA ARG A 221 0.10 -26.45 15.94
C ARG A 221 1.39 -26.40 16.78
N ALA A 222 1.34 -26.81 18.04
CA ALA A 222 2.46 -26.75 18.98
C ALA A 222 3.19 -28.10 19.17
N ALA A 223 2.81 -29.13 18.41
CA ALA A 223 3.43 -30.46 18.38
C ALA A 223 3.99 -30.73 16.98
#